data_AF-A0A9D1Y8J0-F1
#
_entry.id   AF-A0A9D1Y8J0-F1
#
_cell.length_a   1.000
_cell.length_b   1.000
_cell.length_c   1.000
_cell.angle_alpha   90.00
_cell.angle_beta   90.00
_cell.angle_gamma   90.00
#
_symmetry.space_group_name_H-M   'P 1'
#
loop_
_entity.id
_entity.type
_entity.pdbx_description
1 polymer ?
#
loop_
_entity_poly.entity_id
_entity_poly.type
_entity_poly.pdbx_seq_one_letter_code
_entity_poly.pdbx_strand_id
1 'polypeptide(L)'
;MLDCALIQSVLQKARYWDMNFPLFGSNLHAHLFRPPLPERELDAWEELMELRLPADYRTYLTQLGNGGAGPAYGLMPFEFPLQETLREETVFSDSHAARFEALVRQWYETFHQDWDERYELYCAQTPEGARLSYEDWDEAQGRYMEEHLERPLFENGQLLIANQGCSVDIYLLLNGSHRGDCHEGNQEYDYSYPLWYQSKGPYAPITWSQYQSFFTPFSDYLMDYVERVEELCASLSPEQRQQAQRERAQVREFQAALDGADWDEVLRMLMKLDPTALSLKSRSFYLYYQDTLQRSLPDRPEVAAFFQGIQKSRRTNSGWEFTVFQETCFSGSRYPHPNFAQFLRTFEEPEE
;
A
#
# COMPACT_ATOMS: atom_id res chain seq x y z
N MET A 1 -16.32 -9.29 13.00
CA MET A 1 -16.27 -7.93 13.56
C MET A 1 -14.84 -7.68 13.98
N LEU A 2 -14.24 -6.65 13.41
CA LEU A 2 -12.84 -6.30 13.58
C LEU A 2 -12.48 -5.97 15.04
N ASP A 3 -11.47 -6.65 15.61
CA ASP A 3 -11.00 -6.40 16.99
C ASP A 3 -10.06 -5.19 17.03
N CYS A 4 -10.65 -3.99 17.09
CA CYS A 4 -9.89 -2.75 17.06
C CYS A 4 -8.94 -2.60 18.25
N ALA A 5 -9.32 -3.11 19.43
CA ALA A 5 -8.52 -2.99 20.64
C ALA A 5 -7.25 -3.85 20.55
N LEU A 6 -7.37 -5.08 20.06
CA LEU A 6 -6.22 -5.95 19.81
C LEU A 6 -5.27 -5.31 18.79
N ILE A 7 -5.80 -4.85 17.66
CA ILE A 7 -5.01 -4.23 16.58
C ILE A 7 -4.23 -3.01 17.11
N GLN A 8 -4.89 -2.11 17.84
CA GLN A 8 -4.24 -0.94 18.43
C GLN A 8 -3.12 -1.33 19.40
N SER A 9 -3.36 -2.30 20.26
CA SER A 9 -2.38 -2.81 21.25
C SER A 9 -1.15 -3.41 20.57
N VAL A 10 -1.34 -4.28 19.57
CA VAL A 10 -0.24 -4.90 18.82
C VAL A 10 0.59 -3.84 18.09
N LEU A 11 -0.07 -2.93 17.36
CA LEU A 11 0.64 -1.90 16.61
C LEU A 11 1.28 -0.83 17.52
N GLN A 12 0.75 -0.57 18.72
CA GLN A 12 1.44 0.25 19.74
C GLN A 12 2.76 -0.40 20.17
N LYS A 13 2.77 -1.71 20.44
CA LYS A 13 3.99 -2.45 20.74
C LYS A 13 4.97 -2.42 19.56
N ALA A 14 4.48 -2.60 18.34
CA ALA A 14 5.30 -2.56 17.13
C ALA A 14 5.96 -1.21 16.90
N ARG A 15 5.22 -0.10 17.01
CA ARG A 15 5.78 1.26 16.94
C ARG A 15 6.91 1.47 17.93
N TYR A 16 6.84 0.84 19.09
CA TYR A 16 7.86 0.93 20.12
C TYR A 16 9.08 0.04 19.84
N TRP A 17 8.86 -1.21 19.45
CA TRP A 17 9.89 -2.24 19.39
C TRP A 17 10.47 -2.51 18.00
N ASP A 18 9.70 -2.33 16.94
CA ASP A 18 10.18 -2.54 15.58
C ASP A 18 11.02 -1.34 15.12
N MET A 19 12.33 -1.48 15.28
CA MET A 19 13.31 -0.46 14.91
C MET A 19 13.87 -0.68 13.49
N ASN A 20 13.59 -1.83 12.85
CA ASN A 20 14.20 -2.22 11.57
C ASN A 20 13.20 -2.47 10.43
N PHE A 21 11.90 -2.56 10.72
CA PHE A 21 10.83 -2.76 9.74
C PHE A 21 11.08 -3.94 8.80
N PRO A 22 11.30 -5.17 9.32
CA PRO A 22 11.64 -6.33 8.50
C PRO A 22 10.45 -6.87 7.70
N LEU A 23 9.21 -6.52 8.09
CA LEU A 23 8.03 -6.84 7.28
C LEU A 23 8.02 -5.97 6.03
N PHE A 24 7.76 -6.58 4.88
CA PHE A 24 7.71 -5.88 3.60
C PHE A 24 6.78 -4.66 3.67
N GLY A 25 7.25 -3.52 3.15
CA GLY A 25 6.53 -2.25 3.09
C GLY A 25 6.29 -1.52 4.43
N SER A 26 6.54 -2.18 5.57
CA SER A 26 6.27 -1.59 6.90
C SER A 26 7.09 -0.34 7.21
N ASN A 27 8.22 -0.17 6.54
CA ASN A 27 9.07 1.02 6.60
C ASN A 27 8.43 2.27 5.96
N LEU A 28 7.34 2.16 5.21
CA LEU A 28 6.65 3.32 4.63
C LEU A 28 5.63 3.95 5.58
N HIS A 29 4.99 3.14 6.42
CA HIS A 29 3.93 3.59 7.30
C HIS A 29 4.30 3.49 8.79
N ALA A 30 5.42 2.86 9.17
CA ALA A 30 5.94 2.83 10.55
C ALA A 30 4.97 2.25 11.60
N HIS A 31 4.09 1.33 11.20
CA HIS A 31 2.94 0.87 11.99
C HIS A 31 2.00 1.99 12.49
N LEU A 32 2.00 3.16 11.84
CA LEU A 32 1.10 4.27 12.14
C LEU A 32 -0.13 4.23 11.24
N PHE A 33 -1.29 4.47 11.85
CA PHE A 33 -2.50 4.84 11.14
C PHE A 33 -2.55 6.35 10.90
N ARG A 34 -3.19 6.76 9.80
CA ARG A 34 -3.76 8.09 9.66
C ARG A 34 -4.97 8.21 10.61
N PRO A 35 -5.35 9.43 11.02
CA PRO A 35 -6.52 9.63 11.87
C PRO A 35 -7.79 8.97 11.29
N PRO A 36 -8.67 8.41 12.14
CA PRO A 36 -9.95 7.88 11.67
C PRO A 36 -10.81 8.96 11.00
N LEU A 37 -11.68 8.54 10.09
CA LEU A 37 -12.67 9.38 9.46
C LEU A 37 -13.81 9.72 10.44
N PRO A 38 -14.34 10.96 10.41
CA PRO A 38 -15.57 11.30 11.11
C PRO A 38 -16.74 10.48 10.55
N GLU A 39 -17.49 9.82 11.43
CA GLU A 39 -18.66 9.00 11.02
C GLU A 39 -19.65 9.78 10.14
N ARG A 40 -19.91 11.06 10.47
CA ARG A 40 -20.83 11.91 9.69
C ARG A 40 -20.41 12.08 8.23
N GLU A 41 -19.10 12.11 7.96
CA GLU A 41 -18.58 12.35 6.61
C GLU A 41 -18.68 11.07 5.79
N LEU A 42 -18.43 9.93 6.43
CA LEU A 42 -18.65 8.62 5.83
C LEU A 42 -20.14 8.36 5.57
N ASP A 43 -21.02 8.74 6.49
CA ASP A 43 -22.47 8.66 6.32
C ASP A 43 -22.95 9.48 5.12
N ALA A 44 -22.50 10.73 5.01
CA ALA A 44 -22.87 11.60 3.90
C ALA A 44 -22.40 11.03 2.56
N TRP A 45 -21.20 10.42 2.51
CA TRP A 45 -20.70 9.77 1.31
C TRP A 45 -21.49 8.52 0.95
N GLU A 46 -21.81 7.66 1.92
CA GLU A 46 -22.62 6.46 1.68
C GLU A 46 -24.05 6.80 1.24
N GLU A 47 -24.63 7.88 1.77
CA GLU A 47 -25.93 8.40 1.32
C GLU A 47 -25.84 8.93 -0.11
N LEU A 48 -24.83 9.75 -0.42
CA LEU A 48 -24.61 10.30 -1.76
C LEU A 48 -24.38 9.20 -2.81
N MET A 49 -23.61 8.18 -2.45
CA MET A 49 -23.29 7.06 -3.34
C MET A 49 -24.37 5.97 -3.32
N GLU A 50 -25.41 6.10 -2.50
CA GLU A 50 -26.45 5.07 -2.31
C GLU A 50 -25.83 3.67 -2.05
N LEU A 51 -24.68 3.65 -1.36
CA LEU A 51 -23.85 2.47 -1.15
C LEU A 51 -23.38 2.45 0.30
N ARG A 52 -23.59 1.32 0.97
CA ARG A 52 -22.99 1.09 2.30
C ARG A 52 -21.65 0.38 2.13
N LEU A 53 -20.63 0.77 2.90
CA LEU A 53 -19.37 0.03 2.95
C LEU A 53 -19.50 -1.27 3.77
N PRO A 54 -18.66 -2.28 3.50
CA PRO A 54 -18.57 -3.46 4.34
C PRO A 54 -18.30 -3.11 5.82
N ALA A 55 -18.96 -3.80 6.75
CA ALA A 55 -18.99 -3.40 8.16
C ALA A 55 -17.61 -3.34 8.82
N ASP A 56 -16.74 -4.32 8.54
CA ASP A 56 -15.38 -4.34 9.09
C ASP A 56 -14.48 -3.25 8.47
N TYR A 57 -14.63 -2.95 7.17
CA TYR A 57 -13.91 -1.84 6.53
C TYR A 57 -14.39 -0.48 7.04
N ARG A 58 -15.70 -0.31 7.24
CA ARG A 58 -16.28 0.88 7.86
C ARG A 58 -15.77 1.07 9.29
N THR A 59 -15.69 -0.02 10.07
CA THR A 59 -15.15 -0.03 11.43
C THR A 59 -13.68 0.39 11.44
N TYR A 60 -12.88 -0.15 10.53
CA TYR A 60 -11.51 0.27 10.31
C TYR A 60 -11.41 1.80 10.08
N LEU A 61 -12.16 2.33 9.12
CA LEU A 61 -12.10 3.74 8.75
C LEU A 61 -12.47 4.69 9.91
N THR A 62 -13.42 4.30 10.75
CA THR A 62 -14.01 5.17 11.78
C THR A 62 -13.41 5.00 13.16
N GLN A 63 -12.77 3.85 13.44
CA GLN A 63 -12.24 3.53 14.78
C GLN A 63 -10.72 3.32 14.80
N LEU A 64 -10.12 2.83 13.71
CA LEU A 64 -8.67 2.56 13.64
C LEU A 64 -7.91 3.66 12.92
N GLY A 65 -8.32 3.98 11.69
CA GLY A 65 -7.65 4.99 10.89
C GLY A 65 -8.09 5.05 9.44
N ASN A 66 -7.65 6.09 8.75
CA ASN A 66 -7.91 6.30 7.32
C ASN A 66 -6.66 6.06 6.46
N GLY A 67 -6.16 4.83 6.47
CA GLY A 67 -4.94 4.42 5.81
C GLY A 67 -3.73 4.35 6.74
N GLY A 68 -2.62 3.80 6.26
CA GLY A 68 -1.39 3.56 7.04
C GLY A 68 -1.25 2.09 7.37
N ALA A 69 -1.00 1.76 8.64
CA ALA A 69 -0.70 0.38 9.06
C ALA A 69 -1.65 -0.66 8.44
N GLY A 70 -1.05 -1.67 7.82
CA GLY A 70 -1.72 -2.72 7.06
C GLY A 70 -0.68 -3.54 6.30
N PRO A 71 -1.10 -4.58 5.57
CA PRO A 71 -0.17 -5.36 4.74
C PRO A 71 0.64 -4.48 3.77
N ALA A 72 1.87 -4.91 3.48
CA ALA A 72 2.81 -4.23 2.59
C ALA A 72 2.96 -2.72 2.85
N TYR A 73 2.63 -1.88 1.86
CA TYR A 73 2.81 -0.44 1.92
C TYR A 73 1.75 0.28 2.74
N GLY A 74 0.82 -0.48 3.32
CA GLY A 74 -0.28 0.03 4.12
C GLY A 74 -1.57 0.17 3.35
N LEU A 75 -2.69 0.22 4.08
CA LEU A 75 -4.00 0.48 3.52
C LEU A 75 -4.06 1.91 2.99
N MET A 76 -4.58 2.11 1.79
CA MET A 76 -4.70 3.42 1.19
C MET A 76 -5.74 4.27 1.92
N PRO A 77 -5.55 5.60 1.93
CA PRO A 77 -6.55 6.52 2.43
C PRO A 77 -7.84 6.44 1.62
N PHE A 78 -8.97 6.43 2.31
CA PHE A 78 -10.27 6.63 1.72
C PHE A 78 -10.48 8.14 1.49
N GLU A 79 -10.51 8.53 0.22
CA GLU A 79 -10.62 9.92 -0.23
C GLU A 79 -12.02 10.25 -0.79
N PHE A 80 -13.05 9.56 -0.31
CA PHE A 80 -14.45 9.76 -0.70
C PHE A 80 -14.66 9.69 -2.24
N PRO A 81 -14.25 8.60 -2.90
CA PRO A 81 -14.34 8.49 -4.36
C PRO A 81 -15.78 8.62 -4.86
N LEU A 82 -16.00 9.39 -5.93
CA LEU A 82 -17.32 9.60 -6.54
C LEU A 82 -17.48 8.86 -7.87
N GLN A 83 -16.84 7.69 -7.98
CA GLN A 83 -16.82 6.88 -9.19
C GLN A 83 -18.12 6.05 -9.28
N GLU A 84 -18.83 6.13 -10.39
CA GLU A 84 -20.09 5.39 -10.58
C GLU A 84 -19.90 3.88 -10.57
N THR A 85 -18.76 3.40 -11.07
CA THR A 85 -18.38 1.98 -11.11
C THR A 85 -18.43 1.30 -9.74
N LEU A 86 -18.21 2.02 -8.64
CA LEU A 86 -18.32 1.47 -7.29
C LEU A 86 -19.74 0.98 -6.93
N ARG A 87 -20.75 1.55 -7.59
CA ARG A 87 -22.18 1.19 -7.40
C ARG A 87 -22.62 0.11 -8.38
N GLU A 88 -21.88 -0.06 -9.47
CA GLU A 88 -22.18 -1.06 -10.49
C GLU A 88 -22.03 -2.48 -9.93
N GLU A 89 -22.83 -3.38 -10.48
CA GLU A 89 -22.85 -4.76 -10.06
C GLU A 89 -21.52 -5.45 -10.40
N THR A 90 -20.89 -6.02 -9.38
CA THR A 90 -19.65 -6.76 -9.56
C THR A 90 -19.90 -8.10 -10.24
N VAL A 91 -18.95 -8.51 -11.08
CA VAL A 91 -18.95 -9.86 -11.66
C VAL A 91 -18.51 -10.92 -10.64
N PHE A 92 -17.88 -10.51 -9.54
CA PHE A 92 -17.43 -11.38 -8.46
C PHE A 92 -18.57 -11.79 -7.51
N SER A 93 -19.59 -12.46 -8.08
CA SER A 93 -20.75 -12.95 -7.35
C SER A 93 -21.13 -14.34 -7.86
N ASP A 94 -21.63 -15.20 -6.97
CA ASP A 94 -22.06 -16.56 -7.31
C ASP A 94 -23.16 -16.56 -8.38
N SER A 95 -24.04 -15.55 -8.36
CA SER A 95 -25.06 -15.34 -9.39
C SER A 95 -24.49 -14.97 -10.77
N HIS A 96 -23.23 -14.52 -10.84
CA HIS A 96 -22.56 -14.09 -12.06
C HIS A 96 -21.42 -15.02 -12.50
N ALA A 97 -21.31 -16.21 -11.92
CA ALA A 97 -20.26 -17.18 -12.25
C ALA A 97 -20.06 -17.37 -13.77
N ALA A 98 -21.15 -17.55 -14.53
CA ALA A 98 -21.08 -17.71 -15.99
C ALA A 98 -20.63 -16.43 -16.72
N ARG A 99 -21.04 -15.24 -16.22
CA ARG A 99 -20.62 -13.95 -16.77
C ARG A 99 -19.14 -13.69 -16.51
N PHE A 100 -18.66 -14.01 -15.31
CA PHE A 100 -17.24 -13.96 -14.94
C PHE A 100 -16.40 -14.80 -15.90
N GLU A 101 -16.74 -16.09 -16.04
CA GLU A 101 -15.99 -17.00 -16.91
C GLU A 101 -15.99 -16.57 -18.39
N ALA A 102 -17.10 -15.97 -18.86
CA ALA A 102 -17.18 -15.42 -20.21
C ALA A 102 -16.24 -14.20 -20.38
N LEU A 103 -16.25 -13.27 -19.42
CA LEU A 103 -15.41 -12.06 -19.46
C LEU A 103 -13.92 -12.41 -19.37
N VAL A 104 -13.54 -13.30 -18.46
CA VAL A 104 -12.13 -13.75 -18.32
C VAL A 104 -11.65 -14.45 -19.59
N ARG A 105 -12.50 -15.28 -20.22
CA ARG A 105 -12.18 -15.91 -21.49
C ARG A 105 -11.99 -14.87 -22.59
N GLN A 106 -12.91 -13.91 -22.71
CA GLN A 106 -12.84 -12.87 -23.74
C GLN A 106 -11.62 -11.96 -23.55
N TRP A 107 -11.29 -11.60 -22.30
CA TRP A 107 -10.06 -10.89 -21.95
C TRP A 107 -8.84 -11.70 -22.41
N TYR A 108 -8.73 -12.95 -21.96
CA TYR A 108 -7.61 -13.82 -22.35
C TYR A 108 -7.45 -13.92 -23.87
N GLU A 109 -8.54 -14.15 -24.61
CA GLU A 109 -8.52 -14.24 -26.07
C GLU A 109 -8.09 -12.93 -26.74
N THR A 110 -8.53 -11.78 -26.20
CA THR A 110 -8.19 -10.47 -26.76
C THR A 110 -6.70 -10.14 -26.58
N PHE A 111 -6.12 -10.48 -25.41
CA PHE A 111 -4.71 -10.23 -25.13
C PHE A 111 -3.73 -11.12 -25.90
N HIS A 112 -4.17 -12.29 -26.35
CA HIS A 112 -3.33 -13.25 -27.10
C HIS A 112 -3.53 -13.17 -28.61
N GLN A 113 -4.39 -12.28 -29.09
CA GLN A 113 -4.60 -12.07 -30.51
C GLN A 113 -3.68 -10.99 -31.06
N ASP A 114 -3.26 -11.17 -32.31
CA ASP A 114 -2.54 -10.17 -33.07
C ASP A 114 -3.52 -9.07 -33.54
N TRP A 115 -3.18 -7.82 -33.22
CA TRP A 115 -4.03 -6.66 -33.52
C TRP A 115 -4.13 -6.39 -35.03
N ASP A 116 -3.06 -6.62 -35.78
CA ASP A 116 -3.05 -6.47 -37.23
C ASP A 116 -3.96 -7.53 -37.87
N GLU A 117 -3.88 -8.79 -37.41
CA GLU A 117 -4.77 -9.86 -37.89
C GLU A 117 -6.26 -9.56 -37.61
N ARG A 118 -6.57 -8.98 -36.45
CA ARG A 118 -7.95 -8.56 -36.12
C ARG A 118 -8.45 -7.45 -37.03
N TYR A 119 -7.60 -6.47 -37.34
CA TYR A 119 -7.96 -5.40 -38.26
C TYR A 119 -8.17 -5.92 -39.69
N GLU A 120 -7.33 -6.85 -40.15
CA GLU A 120 -7.52 -7.53 -41.44
C GLU A 120 -8.85 -8.28 -41.50
N LEU A 121 -9.20 -9.02 -40.44
CA LEU A 121 -10.47 -9.72 -40.34
C LEU A 121 -11.66 -8.74 -40.37
N TYR A 122 -11.57 -7.63 -39.63
CA TYR A 122 -12.56 -6.56 -39.66
C TYR A 122 -12.73 -6.00 -41.09
N CYS A 123 -11.63 -5.72 -41.78
CA CYS A 123 -11.66 -5.24 -43.17
C CYS A 123 -12.28 -6.26 -44.13
N ALA A 124 -12.00 -7.55 -43.95
CA ALA A 124 -12.58 -8.61 -44.76
C ALA A 124 -14.10 -8.75 -44.57
N GLN A 125 -14.60 -8.46 -43.36
CA GLN A 125 -16.02 -8.58 -43.00
C GLN A 125 -16.82 -7.29 -43.23
N THR A 126 -16.14 -6.15 -43.41
CA THR A 126 -16.77 -4.83 -43.53
C THR A 126 -16.67 -4.29 -44.97
N PRO A 127 -17.77 -3.80 -45.58
CA PRO A 127 -17.73 -3.17 -46.91
C PRO A 127 -16.78 -1.98 -46.96
N GLU A 128 -16.04 -1.82 -48.07
CA GLU A 128 -14.96 -0.83 -48.20
C GLU A 128 -15.37 0.61 -47.84
N GLY A 129 -16.56 1.05 -48.26
CA GLY A 129 -17.07 2.39 -47.96
C GLY A 129 -17.51 2.62 -46.50
N ALA A 130 -17.50 1.58 -45.66
CA ALA A 130 -17.87 1.62 -44.25
C ALA A 130 -16.71 1.22 -43.31
N ARG A 131 -15.51 0.96 -43.86
CA ARG A 131 -14.33 0.63 -43.06
C ARG A 131 -13.81 1.87 -42.36
N LEU A 132 -13.54 1.72 -41.07
CA LEU A 132 -12.74 2.66 -40.29
C LEU A 132 -11.28 2.59 -40.75
N SER A 133 -10.54 3.68 -40.54
CA SER A 133 -9.08 3.61 -40.57
C SER A 133 -8.57 2.70 -39.43
N TYR A 134 -7.32 2.26 -39.50
CA TYR A 134 -6.73 1.48 -38.41
C TYR A 134 -6.80 2.24 -37.08
N GLU A 135 -6.44 3.52 -37.07
CA GLU A 135 -6.45 4.37 -35.88
C GLU A 135 -7.86 4.51 -35.30
N ASP A 136 -8.87 4.79 -36.14
CA ASP A 136 -10.26 4.93 -35.67
C ASP A 136 -10.83 3.59 -35.18
N TRP A 137 -10.44 2.48 -35.82
CA TRP A 137 -10.84 1.14 -35.40
C TRP A 137 -10.18 0.75 -34.08
N ASP A 138 -8.88 1.00 -33.92
CA ASP A 138 -8.12 0.75 -32.70
C ASP A 138 -8.71 1.52 -31.52
N GLU A 139 -9.00 2.81 -31.70
CA GLU A 139 -9.65 3.64 -30.68
C GLU A 139 -11.07 3.11 -30.34
N ALA A 140 -11.84 2.67 -31.34
CA ALA A 140 -13.15 2.06 -31.11
C ALA A 140 -13.06 0.72 -30.37
N GLN A 141 -12.06 -0.11 -30.66
CA GLN A 141 -11.78 -1.33 -29.89
C GLN A 141 -11.36 -1.01 -28.47
N GLY A 142 -10.48 -0.02 -28.27
CA GLY A 142 -10.07 0.48 -26.95
C GLY A 142 -11.27 0.85 -26.09
N ARG A 143 -12.17 1.70 -26.60
CA ARG A 143 -13.42 2.06 -25.91
C ARG A 143 -14.30 0.87 -25.58
N TYR A 144 -14.44 -0.07 -26.52
CA TYR A 144 -15.23 -1.29 -26.30
C TYR A 144 -14.63 -2.16 -25.19
N MET A 145 -13.30 -2.34 -25.18
CA MET A 145 -12.60 -3.11 -24.15
C MET A 145 -12.74 -2.44 -22.78
N GLU A 146 -12.54 -1.11 -22.71
CA GLU A 146 -12.71 -0.35 -21.48
C GLU A 146 -14.11 -0.56 -20.89
N GLU A 147 -15.16 -0.36 -21.71
CA GLU A 147 -16.55 -0.41 -21.24
C GLU A 147 -17.06 -1.82 -20.94
N HIS A 148 -16.69 -2.80 -21.76
CA HIS A 148 -17.30 -4.14 -21.71
C HIS A 148 -16.41 -5.23 -21.13
N LEU A 149 -15.11 -4.97 -20.92
CA LEU A 149 -14.18 -5.91 -20.32
C LEU A 149 -13.48 -5.33 -19.09
N GLU A 150 -12.79 -4.21 -19.23
CA GLU A 150 -11.96 -3.65 -18.15
C GLU A 150 -12.81 -3.21 -16.97
N ARG A 151 -13.81 -2.34 -17.20
CA ARG A 151 -14.69 -1.86 -16.13
C ARG A 151 -15.39 -3.01 -15.41
N PRO A 152 -16.05 -3.98 -16.09
CA PRO A 152 -16.65 -5.12 -15.42
C PRO A 152 -15.69 -5.99 -14.60
N LEU A 153 -14.44 -6.16 -15.04
CA LEU A 153 -13.46 -7.03 -14.37
C LEU A 153 -12.68 -6.32 -13.26
N PHE A 154 -12.37 -5.03 -13.44
CA PHE A 154 -11.37 -4.31 -12.62
C PHE A 154 -11.90 -3.07 -11.90
N GLU A 155 -13.11 -2.59 -12.20
CA GLU A 155 -13.66 -1.38 -11.57
C GLU A 155 -15.02 -1.60 -10.90
N ASN A 156 -15.90 -2.41 -11.51
CA ASN A 156 -17.28 -2.51 -11.06
C ASN A 156 -17.41 -3.18 -9.69
N GLY A 157 -18.05 -2.46 -8.76
CA GLY A 157 -18.41 -2.93 -7.44
C GLY A 157 -17.23 -3.26 -6.53
N GLN A 158 -16.04 -2.75 -6.83
CA GLN A 158 -14.81 -3.02 -6.08
C GLN A 158 -14.04 -1.73 -5.77
N LEU A 159 -13.48 -1.63 -4.56
CA LEU A 159 -12.69 -0.49 -4.11
C LEU A 159 -11.23 -0.91 -3.97
N LEU A 160 -10.32 -0.20 -4.63
CA LEU A 160 -8.88 -0.39 -4.43
C LEU A 160 -8.50 0.07 -3.00
N ILE A 161 -7.96 -0.82 -2.17
CA ILE A 161 -7.64 -0.55 -0.76
C ILE A 161 -6.16 -0.68 -0.39
N ALA A 162 -5.35 -1.38 -1.18
CA ALA A 162 -3.91 -1.53 -0.94
C ALA A 162 -3.16 -1.93 -2.20
N ASN A 163 -1.83 -1.90 -2.14
CA ASN A 163 -0.95 -2.50 -3.14
C ASN A 163 0.21 -3.22 -2.42
N GLN A 164 0.51 -4.45 -2.86
CA GLN A 164 1.46 -5.38 -2.25
C GLN A 164 2.85 -5.33 -2.92
N GLY A 165 3.11 -4.36 -3.80
CA GLY A 165 4.29 -4.32 -4.67
C GLY A 165 4.10 -5.17 -5.94
N CYS A 166 5.07 -5.05 -6.87
CA CYS A 166 5.07 -5.77 -8.15
C CYS A 166 3.73 -5.72 -8.92
N SER A 167 3.07 -4.56 -8.91
CA SER A 167 1.77 -4.33 -9.57
C SER A 167 0.60 -5.17 -9.04
N VAL A 168 0.72 -5.77 -7.84
CA VAL A 168 -0.38 -6.48 -7.18
C VAL A 168 -1.19 -5.50 -6.35
N ASP A 169 -2.37 -5.18 -6.86
CA ASP A 169 -3.37 -4.36 -6.20
C ASP A 169 -4.29 -5.23 -5.34
N ILE A 170 -4.87 -4.67 -4.27
CA ILE A 170 -5.88 -5.34 -3.45
C ILE A 170 -7.17 -4.56 -3.52
N TYR A 171 -8.24 -5.25 -3.90
CA TYR A 171 -9.58 -4.72 -4.04
C TYR A 171 -10.51 -5.29 -2.98
N LEU A 172 -11.40 -4.45 -2.46
CA LEU A 172 -12.48 -4.79 -1.55
C LEU A 172 -13.80 -4.84 -2.32
N LEU A 173 -14.52 -5.95 -2.25
CA LEU A 173 -15.83 -6.09 -2.88
C LEU A 173 -16.91 -5.34 -2.10
N LEU A 174 -17.64 -4.46 -2.78
CA LEU A 174 -18.66 -3.58 -2.20
C LEU A 174 -20.08 -4.13 -2.34
N ASN A 175 -20.29 -5.05 -3.29
CA ASN A 175 -21.55 -5.72 -3.55
C ASN A 175 -21.32 -7.18 -4.02
N GLY A 176 -22.39 -7.90 -4.36
CA GLY A 176 -22.32 -9.33 -4.72
C GLY A 176 -22.30 -10.29 -3.52
N SER A 177 -22.20 -11.59 -3.79
CA SER A 177 -22.21 -12.64 -2.75
C SER A 177 -20.99 -12.63 -1.83
N HIS A 178 -19.86 -12.11 -2.31
CA HIS A 178 -18.57 -12.01 -1.59
C HIS A 178 -18.31 -10.59 -1.07
N ARG A 179 -19.37 -9.81 -0.84
CA ARG A 179 -19.28 -8.44 -0.32
C ARG A 179 -18.53 -8.41 1.02
N GLY A 180 -17.48 -7.59 1.09
CA GLY A 180 -16.62 -7.45 2.27
C GLY A 180 -15.36 -8.29 2.22
N ASP A 181 -15.22 -9.14 1.21
CA ASP A 181 -13.98 -9.86 0.94
C ASP A 181 -13.04 -9.03 0.09
N CYS A 182 -11.76 -9.26 0.30
CA CYS A 182 -10.66 -8.76 -0.46
C CYS A 182 -10.18 -9.81 -1.45
N HIS A 183 -9.68 -9.34 -2.59
CA HIS A 183 -8.91 -10.15 -3.52
C HIS A 183 -7.80 -9.32 -4.12
N GLU A 184 -6.78 -10.02 -4.61
CA GLU A 184 -5.77 -9.39 -5.45
C GLU A 184 -6.41 -8.97 -6.77
N GLY A 185 -5.93 -7.88 -7.36
CA GLY A 185 -6.19 -7.33 -8.70
C GLY A 185 -4.86 -7.07 -9.42
N ASN A 186 -4.80 -7.26 -10.74
CA ASN A 186 -3.69 -6.74 -11.55
C ASN A 186 -4.21 -6.44 -12.95
N GLN A 187 -4.12 -5.18 -13.35
CA GLN A 187 -4.42 -4.73 -14.71
C GLN A 187 -3.23 -4.94 -15.67
N GLU A 188 -2.01 -4.98 -15.14
CA GLU A 188 -0.82 -5.31 -15.89
C GLU A 188 -0.74 -6.84 -16.07
N TYR A 189 -0.54 -7.29 -17.30
CA TYR A 189 -0.36 -8.71 -17.60
C TYR A 189 1.02 -9.17 -17.11
N ASP A 190 1.15 -9.40 -15.81
CA ASP A 190 2.22 -10.22 -15.25
C ASP A 190 1.68 -11.63 -15.00
N TYR A 191 2.44 -12.63 -15.45
CA TYR A 191 2.13 -14.07 -15.40
C TYR A 191 1.92 -14.62 -13.96
N SER A 192 1.99 -13.74 -12.95
CA SER A 192 1.94 -14.01 -11.52
C SER A 192 0.54 -13.87 -10.91
N TYR A 193 -0.44 -13.31 -11.63
CA TYR A 193 -1.73 -12.92 -11.05
C TYR A 193 -2.79 -14.06 -11.03
N PRO A 194 -3.67 -14.17 -10.01
CA PRO A 194 -4.60 -15.31 -9.84
C PRO A 194 -5.64 -15.50 -10.95
N LEU A 195 -5.95 -14.48 -11.77
CA LEU A 195 -6.75 -14.70 -12.98
C LEU A 195 -6.08 -15.67 -13.96
N TRP A 196 -4.75 -15.84 -13.88
CA TRP A 196 -3.94 -16.55 -14.87
C TRP A 196 -3.23 -17.80 -14.32
N TYR A 197 -3.06 -17.95 -13.00
CA TYR A 197 -2.30 -19.07 -12.46
C TYR A 197 -3.14 -20.35 -12.33
N GLN A 198 -2.88 -21.31 -13.23
CA GLN A 198 -3.34 -22.69 -13.08
C GLN A 198 -2.19 -23.61 -12.68
N SER A 199 -2.39 -24.40 -11.61
CA SER A 199 -1.44 -25.45 -11.18
C SER A 199 -1.32 -26.62 -12.18
N LYS A 200 -2.10 -26.63 -13.27
CA LYS A 200 -2.14 -27.68 -14.29
C LYS A 200 -2.09 -27.12 -15.73
N GLY A 201 -0.97 -26.49 -16.07
CA GLY A 201 -0.59 -26.19 -17.46
C GLY A 201 -0.92 -24.76 -17.92
N PRO A 202 -0.25 -24.24 -18.97
CA PRO A 202 -0.04 -22.80 -19.09
C PRO A 202 -1.13 -21.98 -19.83
N TYR A 203 -2.29 -22.54 -20.23
CA TYR A 203 -3.14 -21.85 -21.23
C TYR A 203 -4.65 -22.11 -21.11
N ALA A 204 -5.26 -21.96 -19.93
CA ALA A 204 -6.73 -21.95 -19.83
C ALA A 204 -7.24 -20.83 -18.89
N PRO A 205 -8.37 -20.17 -19.23
CA PRO A 205 -9.02 -19.21 -18.34
C PRO A 205 -9.38 -19.85 -16.99
N ILE A 206 -9.23 -19.10 -15.90
CA ILE A 206 -9.66 -19.54 -14.56
C ILE A 206 -11.19 -19.71 -14.50
N THR A 207 -11.65 -20.71 -13.73
CA THR A 207 -13.09 -20.91 -13.46
C THR A 207 -13.53 -20.17 -12.20
N TRP A 208 -14.83 -19.89 -12.07
CA TRP A 208 -15.38 -19.23 -10.87
C TRP A 208 -15.08 -20.01 -9.57
N SER A 209 -15.15 -21.34 -9.63
CA SER A 209 -14.86 -22.24 -8.49
C SER A 209 -13.41 -22.12 -8.01
N GLN A 210 -12.47 -21.90 -8.92
CA GLN A 210 -11.08 -21.67 -8.58
C GLN A 210 -10.87 -20.26 -8.06
N TYR A 211 -11.44 -19.26 -8.74
CA TYR A 211 -11.22 -17.85 -8.41
C TYR A 211 -11.73 -17.49 -7.00
N GLN A 212 -12.91 -17.99 -6.63
CA GLN A 212 -13.50 -17.67 -5.33
C GLN A 212 -12.66 -18.14 -4.13
N SER A 213 -11.73 -19.08 -4.32
CA SER A 213 -10.82 -19.54 -3.27
C SER A 213 -9.75 -18.50 -2.87
N PHE A 214 -9.61 -17.43 -3.66
CA PHE A 214 -8.69 -16.32 -3.37
C PHE A 214 -9.35 -15.18 -2.58
N PHE A 215 -10.67 -15.23 -2.38
CA PHE A 215 -11.35 -14.24 -1.53
C PHE A 215 -10.96 -14.44 -0.07
N THR A 216 -10.64 -13.34 0.59
CA THR A 216 -10.32 -13.30 2.01
C THR A 216 -11.12 -12.19 2.67
N PRO A 217 -11.89 -12.43 3.74
CA PRO A 217 -12.59 -11.37 4.46
C PRO A 217 -11.65 -10.22 4.81
N PHE A 218 -12.10 -8.97 4.69
CA PHE A 218 -11.26 -7.82 5.03
C PHE A 218 -10.66 -7.90 6.45
N SER A 219 -11.41 -8.46 7.41
CA SER A 219 -10.90 -8.71 8.75
C SER A 219 -9.67 -9.61 8.75
N ASP A 220 -9.72 -10.70 8.00
CA ASP A 220 -8.68 -11.73 7.97
C ASP A 220 -7.46 -11.20 7.21
N TYR A 221 -7.70 -10.45 6.13
CA TYR A 221 -6.66 -9.74 5.39
C TYR A 221 -5.86 -8.77 6.26
N LEU A 222 -6.54 -7.97 7.09
CA LEU A 222 -5.86 -7.05 8.01
C LEU A 222 -5.21 -7.81 9.18
N MET A 223 -5.87 -8.84 9.71
CA MET A 223 -5.37 -9.60 10.86
C MET A 223 -4.14 -10.44 10.54
N ASP A 224 -3.98 -10.98 9.33
CA ASP A 224 -2.74 -11.64 8.90
C ASP A 224 -1.51 -10.74 9.13
N TYR A 225 -1.62 -9.47 8.75
CA TYR A 225 -0.54 -8.51 9.00
C TYR A 225 -0.31 -8.27 10.50
N VAL A 226 -1.38 -8.15 11.29
CA VAL A 226 -1.29 -7.89 12.73
C VAL A 226 -0.66 -9.08 13.47
N GLU A 227 -1.01 -10.30 13.10
CA GLU A 227 -0.42 -11.53 13.63
C GLU A 227 1.09 -11.59 13.35
N ARG A 228 1.50 -11.30 12.11
CA ARG A 228 2.93 -11.25 11.73
C ARG A 228 3.70 -10.15 12.48
N VAL A 229 3.06 -9.01 12.74
CA VAL A 229 3.65 -7.94 13.56
C VAL A 229 3.78 -8.36 15.03
N GLU A 230 2.79 -9.08 15.56
CA GLU A 230 2.85 -9.60 16.93
C GLU A 230 3.98 -10.63 17.09
N GLU A 231 4.09 -11.58 16.14
CA GLU A 231 5.18 -12.56 16.08
C GLU A 231 6.54 -11.90 15.99
N LEU A 232 6.67 -10.86 15.15
CA LEU A 232 7.88 -10.06 15.06
C LEU A 232 8.24 -9.47 16.43
N CYS A 233 7.29 -8.82 17.11
CA CYS A 233 7.53 -8.23 18.42
C CYS A 233 7.88 -9.25 19.49
N ALA A 234 7.29 -10.45 19.42
CA ALA A 234 7.56 -11.55 20.34
C ALA A 234 8.95 -12.17 20.12
N SER A 235 9.43 -12.21 18.88
CA SER A 235 10.71 -12.85 18.50
C SER A 235 11.96 -11.99 18.75
N LEU A 236 11.79 -10.71 19.15
CA LEU A 236 12.94 -9.81 19.38
C LEU A 236 13.86 -10.30 20.50
N SER A 237 15.15 -10.42 20.18
CA SER A 237 16.20 -10.84 21.10
C SER A 237 16.45 -9.80 22.20
N PRO A 238 17.05 -10.20 23.34
CA PRO A 238 17.46 -9.26 24.38
C PRO A 238 18.38 -8.13 23.86
N GLU A 239 19.29 -8.46 22.93
CA GLU A 239 20.22 -7.51 22.32
C GLU A 239 19.47 -6.50 21.45
N GLN A 240 18.50 -6.95 20.65
CA GLN A 240 17.65 -6.07 19.83
C GLN A 240 16.82 -5.12 20.70
N ARG A 241 16.25 -5.62 21.79
CA ARG A 241 15.50 -4.79 22.75
C ARG A 241 16.40 -3.76 23.44
N GLN A 242 17.60 -4.17 23.85
CA GLN A 242 18.57 -3.26 24.46
C GLN A 242 19.04 -2.19 23.47
N GLN A 243 19.27 -2.57 22.21
CA GLN A 243 19.59 -1.62 21.14
C GLN A 243 18.46 -0.62 20.91
N ALA A 244 17.22 -1.10 20.80
CA ALA A 244 16.05 -0.24 20.64
C ALA A 244 15.92 0.80 21.77
N GLN A 245 16.08 0.37 23.02
CA GLN A 245 16.04 1.28 24.18
C GLN A 245 17.16 2.33 24.12
N ARG A 246 18.40 1.92 23.81
CA ARG A 246 19.53 2.86 23.68
C ARG A 246 19.29 3.89 22.59
N GLU A 247 18.88 3.45 21.41
CA GLU A 247 18.69 4.35 20.27
C GLU A 247 17.54 5.33 20.49
N ARG A 248 16.46 4.91 21.17
CA ARG A 248 15.35 5.80 21.55
C ARG A 248 15.81 6.88 22.53
N ALA A 249 16.60 6.52 23.54
CA ALA A 249 17.17 7.49 24.46
C ALA A 249 18.08 8.50 23.72
N GLN A 250 18.94 8.01 22.83
CA GLN A 250 19.80 8.86 21.99
C GLN A 250 18.99 9.83 21.13
N VAL A 251 17.94 9.36 20.46
CA VAL A 251 17.08 10.19 19.62
C VAL A 251 16.38 11.27 20.45
N ARG A 252 15.88 10.94 21.64
CA ARG A 252 15.25 11.91 22.54
C ARG A 252 16.23 12.99 23.01
N GLU A 253 17.41 12.59 23.45
CA GLU A 253 18.47 13.52 23.88
C GLU A 253 18.92 14.42 22.72
N PHE A 254 19.08 13.85 21.52
CA PHE A 254 19.45 14.58 20.32
C PHE A 254 18.37 15.58 19.89
N GLN A 255 17.09 15.18 19.92
CA GLN A 255 15.97 16.07 19.61
C GLN A 255 15.92 17.25 20.59
N ALA A 256 16.14 17.02 21.89
CA ALA A 256 16.18 18.09 22.88
C ALA A 256 17.32 19.09 22.62
N ALA A 257 18.50 18.62 22.19
CA ALA A 257 19.62 19.48 21.82
C ALA A 257 19.33 20.30 20.54
N LEU A 258 18.65 19.69 19.55
CA LEU A 258 18.17 20.40 18.36
C LEU A 258 17.17 21.49 18.71
N ASP A 259 16.17 21.19 19.55
CA ASP A 259 15.14 22.16 19.97
C ASP A 259 15.75 23.34 20.75
N GLY A 260 16.83 23.08 21.49
CA GLY A 260 17.63 24.11 22.19
C GLY A 260 18.64 24.85 21.32
N ALA A 261 18.80 24.46 20.04
CA ALA A 261 19.83 24.95 19.13
C ALA A 261 21.26 24.85 19.69
N ASP A 262 21.54 23.82 20.50
CA ASP A 262 22.87 23.55 21.05
C ASP A 262 23.70 22.75 20.04
N TRP A 263 24.26 23.45 19.06
CA TRP A 263 24.96 22.83 17.93
C TRP A 263 26.26 22.11 18.31
N ASP A 264 26.92 22.55 19.39
CA ASP A 264 28.12 21.89 19.92
C ASP A 264 27.75 20.53 20.53
N GLU A 265 26.65 20.50 21.29
CA GLU A 265 26.13 19.26 21.87
C GLU A 265 25.60 18.30 20.80
N VAL A 266 24.84 18.82 19.84
CA VAL A 266 24.35 18.06 18.67
C VAL A 266 25.51 17.38 17.95
N LEU A 267 26.59 18.12 17.66
CA LEU A 267 27.75 17.55 17.00
C LEU A 267 28.45 16.51 17.87
N ARG A 268 28.62 16.78 19.17
CA ARG A 268 29.24 15.85 20.11
C ARG A 268 28.47 14.53 20.19
N MET A 269 27.13 14.59 20.19
CA MET A 269 26.27 13.42 20.16
C MET A 269 26.39 12.67 18.82
N LEU A 270 26.32 13.38 17.70
CA LEU A 270 26.43 12.80 16.35
C LEU A 270 27.73 12.01 16.18
N MET A 271 28.84 12.54 16.68
CA MET A 271 30.17 11.91 16.58
C MET A 271 30.36 10.65 17.41
N LYS A 272 29.44 10.37 18.36
CA LYS A 272 29.44 9.13 19.14
C LYS A 272 28.67 8.00 18.46
N LEU A 273 27.91 8.31 17.42
CA LEU A 273 27.09 7.34 16.72
C LEU A 273 27.92 6.60 15.67
N ASP A 274 27.71 5.30 15.57
CA ASP A 274 28.16 4.52 14.41
C ASP A 274 27.02 4.45 13.39
N PRO A 275 27.11 5.14 12.23
CA PRO A 275 26.05 5.18 11.23
C PRO A 275 25.70 3.80 10.65
N THR A 276 26.62 2.83 10.72
CA THR A 276 26.42 1.49 10.16
C THR A 276 25.68 0.54 11.13
N ALA A 277 25.75 0.84 12.43
CA ALA A 277 25.14 0.05 13.49
C ALA A 277 23.70 0.46 13.82
N LEU A 278 23.31 1.70 13.47
CA LEU A 278 21.97 2.22 13.73
C LEU A 278 20.88 1.39 13.06
N SER A 279 19.74 1.28 13.74
CA SER A 279 18.54 0.69 13.17
C SER A 279 18.03 1.51 11.97
N LEU A 280 17.20 0.89 11.13
CA LEU A 280 16.57 1.59 10.01
C LEU A 280 15.82 2.84 10.49
N LYS A 281 15.01 2.70 11.54
CA LYS A 281 14.23 3.78 12.15
C LYS A 281 15.08 4.95 12.67
N SER A 282 16.20 4.69 13.34
CA SER A 282 17.06 5.76 13.84
C SER A 282 17.80 6.48 12.72
N ARG A 283 18.22 5.75 11.68
CA ARG A 283 18.80 6.35 10.47
C ARG A 283 17.84 7.33 9.81
N SER A 284 16.55 6.98 9.73
CA SER A 284 15.46 7.84 9.26
C SER A 284 15.43 9.19 9.96
N PHE A 285 15.52 9.15 11.30
CA PHE A 285 15.50 10.34 12.14
C PHE A 285 16.68 11.25 11.83
N TYR A 286 17.90 10.72 11.75
CA TYR A 286 19.08 11.55 11.46
C TYR A 286 19.07 12.07 10.02
N LEU A 287 18.64 11.26 9.05
CA LEU A 287 18.49 11.69 7.65
C LEU A 287 17.50 12.85 7.52
N TYR A 288 16.41 12.86 8.31
CA TYR A 288 15.46 13.98 8.34
C TYR A 288 16.16 15.33 8.60
N TYR A 289 17.17 15.33 9.47
CA TYR A 289 17.92 16.53 9.86
C TYR A 289 19.18 16.79 9.03
N GLN A 290 19.48 16.00 7.99
CA GLN A 290 20.70 16.13 7.22
C GLN A 290 20.94 17.56 6.72
N ASP A 291 19.96 18.13 6.00
CA ASP A 291 20.06 19.47 5.44
C ASP A 291 20.21 20.54 6.53
N THR A 292 19.44 20.41 7.62
CA THR A 292 19.49 21.33 8.76
C THR A 292 20.88 21.32 9.41
N LEU A 293 21.45 20.14 9.61
CA LEU A 293 22.78 19.97 10.20
C LEU A 293 23.88 20.52 9.27
N GLN A 294 23.80 20.24 7.97
CA GLN A 294 24.77 20.75 7.00
C GLN A 294 24.75 22.27 6.88
N ARG A 295 23.58 22.91 6.99
CA ARG A 295 23.46 24.39 6.98
C ARG A 295 23.92 25.02 8.29
N SER A 296 23.66 24.38 9.42
CA SER A 296 23.96 24.94 10.74
C SER A 296 25.42 24.69 11.17
N LEU A 297 26.07 23.67 10.60
CA LEU A 297 27.46 23.29 10.86
C LEU A 297 28.27 23.14 9.54
N PRO A 298 28.36 24.19 8.70
CA PRO A 298 28.94 24.09 7.35
C PRO A 298 30.44 23.75 7.34
N ASP A 299 31.18 24.17 8.37
CA ASP A 299 32.63 23.96 8.48
C ASP A 299 33.01 22.64 9.18
N ARG A 300 32.05 21.72 9.34
CA ARG A 300 32.23 20.44 10.06
C ARG A 300 32.15 19.26 9.09
N PRO A 301 33.27 18.86 8.46
CA PRO A 301 33.29 17.76 7.48
C PRO A 301 32.81 16.42 8.06
N GLU A 302 32.85 16.27 9.38
CA GLU A 302 32.40 15.08 10.08
C GLU A 302 30.89 14.84 9.92
N VAL A 303 30.09 15.91 9.80
CA VAL A 303 28.65 15.81 9.51
C VAL A 303 28.44 15.15 8.15
N ALA A 304 29.15 15.61 7.12
CA ALA A 304 29.06 15.02 5.78
C ALA A 304 29.56 13.56 5.76
N ALA A 305 30.65 13.27 6.50
CA ALA A 305 31.18 11.92 6.61
C ALA A 305 30.19 10.95 7.28
N PHE A 306 29.48 11.38 8.33
CA PHE A 306 28.43 10.60 8.99
C PHE A 306 27.33 10.19 8.01
N PHE A 307 26.77 11.14 7.26
CA PHE A 307 25.72 10.86 6.27
C PHE A 307 26.21 10.03 5.09
N GLN A 308 27.46 10.21 4.66
CA GLN A 308 28.07 9.32 3.67
C GLN A 308 28.17 7.88 4.21
N GLY A 309 28.45 7.71 5.50
CA GLY A 309 28.45 6.41 6.18
C GLY A 309 27.07 5.74 6.16
N ILE A 310 26.00 6.50 6.43
CA ILE A 310 24.62 6.02 6.28
C ILE A 310 24.38 5.59 4.83
N GLN A 311 24.66 6.44 3.85
CA GLN A 311 24.42 6.13 2.43
C GLN A 311 25.15 4.86 1.95
N LYS A 312 26.40 4.66 2.37
CA LYS A 312 27.19 3.47 2.00
C LYS A 312 26.68 2.17 2.63
N SER A 313 25.95 2.26 3.74
CA SER A 313 25.42 1.11 4.48
C SER A 313 23.92 0.93 4.26
N ARG A 314 23.38 1.50 3.17
CA ARG A 314 21.96 1.37 2.82
C ARG A 314 21.58 -0.10 2.65
N ARG A 315 20.50 -0.50 3.32
CA ARG A 315 19.99 -1.88 3.32
C ARG A 315 18.88 -2.10 2.29
N THR A 316 18.42 -1.05 1.62
CA THR A 316 17.36 -1.11 0.61
C THR A 316 17.88 -0.68 -0.77
N ASN A 317 17.77 -1.57 -1.76
CA ASN A 317 18.26 -1.34 -3.14
C ASN A 317 17.48 -0.24 -3.88
N SER A 318 16.27 0.07 -3.44
CA SER A 318 15.38 1.05 -4.05
C SER A 318 15.62 2.49 -3.56
N GLY A 319 16.56 2.70 -2.63
CA GLY A 319 16.91 4.02 -2.12
C GLY A 319 16.00 4.57 -1.01
N TRP A 320 14.91 3.88 -0.67
CA TRP A 320 13.85 4.33 0.26
C TRP A 320 14.13 4.03 1.74
N GLU A 321 15.32 4.35 2.24
CA GLU A 321 15.53 4.42 3.68
C GLU A 321 14.83 5.66 4.25
N PHE A 322 13.51 5.56 4.48
CA PHE A 322 12.71 6.44 5.33
C PHE A 322 12.90 7.96 5.12
N THR A 323 13.09 8.37 3.87
CA THR A 323 13.04 9.75 3.41
C THR A 323 11.66 10.12 2.86
N VAL A 324 10.64 9.29 3.10
CA VAL A 324 9.24 9.50 2.68
C VAL A 324 8.66 10.83 3.16
N PHE A 325 9.17 11.39 4.26
CA PHE A 325 8.75 12.69 4.79
C PHE A 325 9.50 13.89 4.18
N GLN A 326 10.63 13.66 3.53
CA GLN A 326 11.48 14.70 2.93
C GLN A 326 11.24 14.84 1.43
N GLU A 327 10.82 13.76 0.75
CA GLU A 327 10.78 13.74 -0.69
C GLU A 327 9.44 14.20 -1.26
N THR A 328 9.49 15.30 -2.01
CA THR A 328 8.48 15.69 -2.99
C THR A 328 8.26 14.61 -4.07
N CYS A 329 9.12 13.59 -4.17
CA CYS A 329 8.93 12.42 -5.04
C CYS A 329 7.63 11.65 -4.74
N PHE A 330 7.07 11.80 -3.53
CA PHE A 330 5.77 11.24 -3.17
C PHE A 330 4.60 12.20 -3.44
N SER A 331 4.82 13.37 -4.05
CA SER A 331 3.71 14.22 -4.49
C SER A 331 2.91 13.47 -5.57
N GLY A 332 1.77 12.90 -5.19
CA GLY A 332 0.95 12.03 -6.04
C GLY A 332 1.09 10.53 -5.77
N SER A 333 1.90 10.12 -4.79
CA SER A 333 1.89 8.73 -4.30
C SER A 333 0.55 8.42 -3.62
N ARG A 334 -0.06 7.28 -3.98
CA ARG A 334 -1.28 6.78 -3.34
C ARG A 334 -1.02 6.18 -1.96
N TYR A 335 0.25 5.99 -1.58
CA TYR A 335 0.62 5.31 -0.34
C TYR A 335 0.53 6.24 0.88
N PRO A 336 -0.01 5.73 2.00
CA PRO A 336 -0.07 6.49 3.24
C PRO A 336 1.33 6.62 3.85
N HIS A 337 1.76 7.85 4.09
CA HIS A 337 3.00 8.11 4.84
C HIS A 337 2.66 9.00 6.05
N PRO A 338 3.17 8.67 7.26
CA PRO A 338 3.01 9.57 8.39
C PRO A 338 3.73 10.89 8.12
N ASN A 339 3.47 11.95 8.89
CA ASN A 339 4.38 13.10 8.88
C ASN A 339 5.53 12.87 9.87
N PHE A 340 6.58 13.69 9.77
CA PHE A 340 7.74 13.53 10.64
C PHE A 340 7.40 13.65 12.14
N ALA A 341 6.46 14.52 12.52
CA ALA A 341 6.06 14.66 13.93
C ALA A 341 5.37 13.38 14.46
N GLN A 342 4.50 12.75 13.67
CA GLN A 342 3.88 11.46 14.00
C GLN A 342 4.95 10.37 14.11
N PHE A 343 5.91 10.35 13.20
CA PHE A 343 7.04 9.42 13.23
C PHE A 343 7.92 9.63 14.47
N LEU A 344 8.26 10.88 14.82
CA LEU A 344 9.09 11.21 15.97
C LEU A 344 8.46 10.71 17.28
N ARG A 345 7.14 10.85 17.43
CA ARG A 345 6.42 10.29 18.60
C ARG A 345 6.57 8.79 18.74
N THR A 346 6.87 8.06 17.67
CA THR A 346 7.12 6.62 17.78
C THR A 346 8.42 6.29 18.51
N PHE A 347 9.26 7.26 18.90
CA PHE A 347 10.42 7.09 19.79
C PHE A 347 10.09 7.32 21.28
N GLU A 348 8.90 7.82 21.59
CA GLU A 348 8.43 8.07 22.95
C GLU A 348 7.93 6.78 23.63
N GLU A 349 7.88 6.76 24.95
CA GLU A 349 7.24 5.64 25.64
C GLU A 349 5.73 5.62 25.33
N PRO A 350 5.12 4.44 25.17
CA PRO A 350 3.68 4.37 24.95
C PRO A 350 2.97 4.90 26.20
N GLU A 351 1.99 5.78 26.03
CA GLU A 351 1.09 6.16 27.13
C GLU A 351 0.33 4.91 27.60
N GLU A 352 0.31 4.68 28.93
CA GLU A 352 -0.35 3.53 29.60
C GLU A 352 -1.88 3.56 29.51
#